data_AF-A0A081XN74-F1
#
_entry.id   AF-A0A081XN74-F1
#
_cell.length_a   1.000
_cell.length_b   1.000
_cell.length_c   1.000
_cell.angle_alpha   90.00
_cell.angle_beta   90.00
_cell.angle_gamma   90.00
#
_symmetry.space_group_name_H-M   'P 1'
#
loop_
_entity.id
_entity.type
_entity.pdbx_description
1 polymer ?
#
loop_
_entity_poly.entity_id
_entity_poly.type
_entity_poly.pdbx_seq_one_letter_code
_entity_poly.pdbx_strand_id
1 'polypeptide(L)' 'MTARIRRAVNARGHFPDEPAALHGNHVPRSTGKGRTGWAMRRRTALNAFGITFDGRLSAARQ' A
#
# COMPACT_ATOMS: atom_id res chain seq x y z
N MET A 1 3.38 -7.17 -12.34
CA MET A 1 4.01 -5.82 -12.41
C MET A 1 2.95 -4.78 -12.77
N THR A 2 2.69 -3.74 -11.96
CA THR A 2 1.65 -2.73 -12.27
C THR A 2 2.19 -1.60 -13.17
N ALA A 3 1.32 -0.95 -13.96
CA ALA A 3 1.70 0.08 -14.93
C ALA A 3 2.48 1.26 -14.29
N ARG A 4 2.19 1.60 -13.03
CA ARG A 4 2.93 2.61 -12.27
C ARG A 4 4.38 2.22 -12.00
N ILE A 5 4.63 0.95 -11.68
CA ILE A 5 5.98 0.44 -11.46
C ILE A 5 6.76 0.46 -12.78
N ARG A 6 6.15 0.03 -13.89
CA ARG A 6 6.76 0.14 -15.23
C ARG A 6 7.16 1.58 -15.59
N ARG A 7 6.29 2.56 -15.31
CA ARG A 7 6.60 3.99 -15.54
C ARG A 7 7.72 4.50 -14.63
N ALA A 8 7.73 4.08 -13.36
CA ALA A 8 8.78 4.45 -12.42
C ALA A 8 10.14 3.83 -12.76
N VAL A 9 10.15 2.62 -13.31
CA VAL A 9 11.37 1.94 -13.80
C VAL A 9 11.86 2.61 -15.09
N ASN A 10 10.97 2.82 -16.07
CA ASN A 10 11.33 3.50 -17.32
C ASN A 10 11.83 4.94 -17.12
N ALA A 11 11.30 5.66 -16.12
CA ALA A 11 11.73 7.02 -15.80
C ALA A 11 13.11 7.08 -15.12
N ARG A 12 13.62 5.99 -14.55
CA ARG A 12 14.90 5.95 -13.82
C ARG A 12 16.09 5.58 -14.71
N GLY A 13 15.87 5.15 -15.96
CA GLY A 13 16.94 4.69 -16.85
C GLY A 13 17.58 3.36 -16.41
N HIS A 14 18.47 2.82 -17.24
CA HIS A 14 19.18 1.55 -17.01
C HIS A 14 19.87 1.58 -15.64
N PHE A 15 19.56 0.61 -14.79
CA PHE A 15 20.33 0.36 -13.56
C PHE A 15 21.59 -0.40 -13.99
N PRO A 16 22.77 0.23 -13.98
CA PRO A 16 24.00 -0.52 -14.23
C PRO A 16 24.17 -1.53 -13.09
N ASP A 17 24.52 -2.76 -13.47
CA ASP A 17 24.83 -3.88 -12.60
C ASP A 17 25.54 -3.49 -11.29
N GLU A 18 24.89 -3.70 -10.15
CA GLU A 18 25.46 -4.06 -8.84
C GLU A 18 24.31 -4.35 -7.85
N PRO A 19 24.53 -5.01 -6.69
CA PRO A 19 23.49 -5.62 -5.84
C PRO A 19 22.43 -4.65 -5.25
N ALA A 20 22.47 -3.36 -5.61
CA ALA A 20 21.40 -2.40 -5.43
C ALA A 20 20.06 -2.84 -6.07
N ALA A 21 20.08 -3.71 -7.09
CA ALA A 21 18.87 -4.32 -7.66
C ALA A 21 18.17 -5.29 -6.67
N LEU A 22 18.89 -5.88 -5.71
CA LEU A 22 18.34 -6.75 -4.67
C LEU A 22 17.80 -5.99 -3.45
N HIS A 23 18.15 -4.71 -3.30
CA HIS A 23 17.62 -3.83 -2.24
C HIS A 23 16.58 -2.81 -2.76
N GLY A 24 16.21 -2.90 -4.04
CA GLY A 24 15.45 -1.89 -4.78
C GLY A 24 13.92 -1.98 -4.71
N ASN A 25 13.32 -2.53 -3.65
CA ASN A 25 11.86 -2.55 -3.49
C ASN A 25 11.36 -1.47 -2.52
N HIS A 26 11.77 -0.22 -2.69
CA HIS A 26 11.08 0.89 -2.03
C HIS A 26 9.82 1.27 -2.83
N VAL A 27 8.67 0.71 -2.45
CA VAL A 27 7.37 1.10 -3.00
C VAL A 27 7.17 2.60 -2.74
N PRO A 28 6.96 3.43 -3.77
CA PRO A 28 6.76 4.86 -3.55
C PRO A 28 5.49 5.07 -2.72
N ARG A 29 5.66 5.57 -1.50
CA ARG A 29 4.54 6.02 -0.66
C ARG A 29 3.81 7.12 -1.42
N SER A 30 2.51 6.94 -1.66
CA SER A 30 1.69 7.97 -2.28
C SER A 30 1.46 9.12 -1.29
N THR A 31 2.38 10.08 -1.25
CA THR A 31 2.34 11.28 -0.39
C THR A 31 1.36 12.35 -0.89
N GLY A 32 0.27 11.94 -1.55
CA GLY A 32 -0.74 12.83 -2.12
C GLY A 32 -2.08 12.82 -1.37
N LYS A 33 -2.92 13.83 -1.65
CA LYS A 33 -4.31 14.05 -1.16
C LYS A 33 -5.23 12.80 -1.25
N GLY A 34 -4.85 11.82 -2.07
CA GLY A 34 -5.56 10.54 -2.25
C GLY A 34 -5.53 9.59 -1.04
N ARG A 35 -4.63 9.78 -0.05
CA ARG A 35 -4.66 8.99 1.20
C ARG A 35 -5.95 9.20 1.98
N THR A 36 -6.39 10.46 2.12
CA THR A 36 -7.61 10.81 2.86
C THR A 36 -8.85 10.26 2.16
N GLY A 37 -8.94 10.41 0.83
CA GLY A 37 -10.07 9.88 0.07
C GLY A 37 -10.15 8.35 0.07
N TRP A 38 -9.01 7.66 0.10
CA TRP A 38 -8.97 6.20 0.20
C TRP A 38 -9.39 5.70 1.59
N ALA A 39 -8.88 6.32 2.65
CA ALA A 39 -9.28 6.00 4.03
C ALA A 39 -10.78 6.24 4.25
N MET A 40 -11.32 7.35 3.71
CA MET A 40 -12.74 7.66 3.81
C MET A 40 -13.62 6.69 3.01
N ARG A 41 -13.25 6.35 1.77
CA ARG A 41 -13.95 5.33 0.97
C ARG A 41 -14.02 3.96 1.65
N ARG A 42 -13.01 3.61 2.45
CA ARG A 42 -12.97 2.33 3.15
C ARG A 42 -13.58 2.37 4.56
N ARG A 43 -13.93 3.54 5.09
CA ARG A 43 -14.46 3.68 6.46
C ARG A 43 -15.74 2.87 6.68
N THR A 44 -16.70 2.95 5.76
CA THR A 44 -17.99 2.24 5.88
C THR A 44 -17.82 0.73 5.91
N ALA A 45 -16.99 0.18 5.02
CA ALA A 45 -16.71 -1.26 4.98
C ALA A 45 -15.99 -1.74 6.26
N LEU A 46 -15.07 -0.92 6.80
CA LEU A 46 -14.38 -1.23 8.05
C LEU A 46 -15.31 -1.16 9.28
N ASN A 47 -16.24 -0.22 9.29
CA ASN A 47 -17.25 -0.14 10.35
C ASN A 47 -18.20 -1.35 10.33
N ALA A 48 -18.67 -1.73 9.14
CA ALA A 48 -19.49 -2.94 8.97
C ALA A 48 -18.73 -4.19 9.40
N PHE A 49 -17.45 -4.31 9.04
CA PHE A 49 -16.58 -5.40 9.46
C PHE A 49 -16.43 -5.46 10.99
N GLY A 50 -16.26 -4.31 11.65
CA GLY A 50 -16.21 -4.24 13.12
C GLY A 50 -17.46 -4.81 13.77
N ILE A 51 -18.65 -4.44 13.28
CA ILE A 51 -19.94 -4.92 13.81
C ILE A 51 -20.10 -6.44 13.57
N THR A 52 -19.75 -6.93 12.37
CA THR A 52 -19.94 -8.34 12.02
C THR A 52 -18.98 -9.29 12.75
N PHE A 53 -17.83 -8.78 13.21
CA PHE A 53 -16.78 -9.59 13.83
C PHE A 53 -16.41 -9.15 15.26
N ASP A 54 -17.27 -8.36 15.92
CA ASP A 54 -17.00 -7.73 17.24
C ASP A 54 -16.51 -8.73 18.31
N GLY A 55 -17.14 -9.91 18.39
CA GLY A 55 -16.74 -10.99 19.31
C GLY A 55 -15.47 -11.76 18.92
N ARG A 56 -15.00 -11.67 17.67
CA ARG A 56 -13.78 -12.35 17.19
C ARG A 56 -12.55 -11.43 17.20
N LEU A 57 -12.75 -10.12 17.05
CA LEU A 57 -11.66 -9.15 17.03
C LEU A 57 -11.10 -8.83 18.42
N SER A 58 -11.92 -8.91 19.48
CA SER A 58 -11.47 -8.69 20.86
C SER A 58 -10.39 -9.68 21.32
N ALA A 59 -10.36 -10.89 20.75
CA ALA A 59 -9.33 -11.90 21.07
C ALA A 59 -7.91 -11.50 20.62
N ALA A 60 -7.77 -10.51 19.72
CA ALA A 60 -6.47 -10.04 19.24
C ALA A 60 -5.94 -8.79 19.98
N ARG A 61 -6.70 -8.26 20.96
CA ARG A 61 -6.35 -7.05 21.74
C ARG A 61 -6.12 -7.35 23.23
N GLN A 62 -6.21 -8.61 23.66
CA GLN A 62 -5.87 -9.06 25.02
C GLN A 62 -4.44 -9.60 25.08
#